data_AF-R7UM40-F1
#
_entry.id   AF-R7UM40-F1
#
_cell.length_a   1.000
_cell.length_b   1.000
_cell.length_c   1.000
_cell.angle_alpha   90.00
_cell.angle_beta   90.00
_cell.angle_gamma   90.00
#
_symmetry.space_group_name_H-M   'P 1'
#
loop_
_entity.id
_entity.type
_entity.pdbx_description
1 polymer ?
#
loop_
_entity_poly.entity_id
_entity_poly.type
_entity_poly.pdbx_seq_one_letter_code
_entity_poly.pdbx_strand_id
1 'polypeptide(L)'
;IASQNGVSPMPPRKSTVRKSIKNLFSSAPKFQKTLKRGVYLACLLCSEDRILVTNEDIMPIIEVDESYSSASLNSDFHWLMKISCNWEDVKSLRREIDKSTSAGVMPFRSKLLQACSQLQSVLGVQDLGQLHHSPIRDSDGSVVLIAVNYIKDPKVVTSTHVKWVSLGKVQRRVSSTVEQSESPLAPESLLSAVPELLSYARLSTFSLNRGLYLGYLKLKSSVDLIRIMVPEALPNVLPHIKIRDCPNISKEEWQWFRNLTLNEMRCPPTPAQSDFQSLLTSACSNLLEHLGISEDEGVSHRLYDVEVIELSEDVSFLLLLPPVEGVCSVPGHQEDTPAQRALQCLSLPVQVFEMIHMSTYQREHLHRFCRASCALETDAHLAQQAQREVSALWVKGHVMFTVDVFQAFSSEEHCPGKQGDRRDSAVLVQSWRVIYARRE
;
A
#
# COMPACT_ATOMS: atom_id res chain seq x y z
N ILE A 1 26.61 8.19 -72.29
CA ILE A 1 25.22 7.66 -72.31
C ILE A 1 24.94 7.08 -70.93
N ALA A 2 23.86 7.55 -70.31
CA ALA A 2 23.15 7.04 -69.14
C ALA A 2 23.84 7.10 -67.74
N SER A 3 23.34 8.06 -66.98
CA SER A 3 23.37 8.29 -65.54
C SER A 3 22.91 7.09 -64.69
N GLN A 4 23.62 6.84 -63.59
CA GLN A 4 23.14 6.03 -62.47
C GLN A 4 22.18 6.86 -61.60
N ASN A 5 21.00 6.29 -61.37
CA ASN A 5 19.89 6.89 -60.63
C ASN A 5 20.18 6.93 -59.13
N GLY A 6 19.98 8.11 -58.53
CA GLY A 6 19.94 8.30 -57.10
C GLY A 6 18.68 7.69 -56.49
N VAL A 7 18.87 6.95 -55.40
CA VAL A 7 17.79 6.55 -54.49
C VAL A 7 17.79 7.54 -53.33
N SER A 8 16.76 8.37 -53.26
CA SER A 8 16.47 9.19 -52.08
C SER A 8 15.41 8.49 -51.23
N PRO A 9 15.58 8.36 -49.90
CA PRO A 9 14.59 7.72 -49.05
C PRO A 9 13.38 8.63 -48.81
N MET A 10 12.17 8.08 -48.95
CA MET A 10 10.92 8.76 -48.60
C MET A 10 10.84 9.05 -47.09
N PRO A 11 10.28 10.21 -46.67
CA PRO A 11 10.05 10.49 -45.26
C PRO A 11 8.87 9.66 -44.70
N PRO A 12 8.87 9.34 -43.40
CA PRO A 12 7.79 8.57 -42.78
C PRO A 12 6.48 9.37 -42.77
N ARG A 13 5.39 8.73 -43.22
CA ARG A 13 4.02 9.24 -43.11
C ARG A 13 3.68 9.49 -41.63
N LYS A 14 3.54 10.75 -41.25
CA LYS A 14 2.92 11.15 -39.97
C LYS A 14 1.47 10.68 -39.95
N SER A 15 1.13 9.72 -39.09
CA SER A 15 -0.25 9.37 -38.80
C SER A 15 -0.87 10.47 -37.94
N THR A 16 -1.52 11.44 -38.58
CA THR A 16 -2.45 12.34 -37.90
C THR A 16 -3.65 11.51 -37.43
N VAL A 17 -3.60 11.08 -36.17
CA VAL A 17 -4.76 10.51 -35.47
C VAL A 17 -5.85 11.57 -35.47
N ARG A 18 -6.90 11.36 -36.29
CA ARG A 18 -8.11 12.18 -36.23
C ARG A 18 -8.74 11.98 -34.86
N LYS A 19 -8.63 12.99 -33.99
CA LYS A 19 -9.35 13.05 -32.71
C LYS A 19 -10.85 13.00 -33.02
N SER A 20 -11.47 11.89 -32.68
CA SER A 20 -12.89 11.64 -32.92
C SER A 20 -13.75 12.60 -32.07
N ILE A 21 -14.71 13.27 -32.72
CA ILE A 21 -15.73 14.15 -32.11
C ILE A 21 -16.55 13.42 -31.02
N LYS A 22 -16.48 12.09 -30.95
CA LYS A 22 -17.12 11.30 -29.88
C LYS A 22 -16.59 11.61 -28.47
N ASN A 23 -15.40 12.22 -28.34
CA ASN A 23 -14.87 12.68 -27.04
C ASN A 23 -15.42 14.05 -26.61
N LEU A 24 -16.18 14.76 -27.46
CA LEU A 24 -16.77 16.05 -27.11
C LEU A 24 -18.10 15.93 -26.37
N PHE A 25 -18.71 14.74 -26.35
CA PHE A 25 -20.01 14.48 -25.72
C PHE A 25 -19.94 13.45 -24.58
N SER A 26 -18.75 13.17 -24.04
CA SER A 26 -18.69 12.45 -22.76
C SER A 26 -19.28 13.34 -21.68
N SER A 27 -20.28 12.84 -20.96
CA SER A 27 -20.82 13.49 -19.75
C SER A 27 -19.67 14.02 -18.90
N ALA A 28 -19.74 15.30 -18.52
CA ALA A 28 -18.69 15.98 -17.78
C ALA A 28 -18.26 15.13 -16.57
N PRO A 29 -16.96 14.99 -16.32
CA PRO A 29 -16.49 14.23 -15.18
C PRO A 29 -17.01 14.86 -13.90
N LYS A 30 -17.69 14.06 -13.10
CA LYS A 30 -18.33 14.50 -11.85
C LYS A 30 -17.29 14.52 -10.74
N PHE A 31 -16.42 15.53 -10.76
CA PHE A 31 -15.62 15.83 -9.57
C PHE A 31 -16.54 16.15 -8.40
N GLN A 32 -16.24 15.57 -7.25
CA GLN A 32 -17.08 15.72 -6.07
C GLN A 32 -16.81 17.07 -5.40
N LYS A 33 -17.87 17.87 -5.27
CA LYS A 33 -17.82 19.21 -4.66
C LYS A 33 -18.14 19.21 -3.18
N THR A 34 -18.84 18.19 -2.73
CA THR A 34 -19.28 17.99 -1.35
C THR A 34 -19.08 16.54 -1.03
N LEU A 35 -18.41 16.25 0.08
CA LEU A 35 -18.19 14.87 0.52
C LEU A 35 -19.32 14.50 1.47
N LYS A 36 -19.96 13.36 1.20
CA LYS A 36 -20.90 12.73 2.14
C LYS A 36 -20.18 11.55 2.80
N ARG A 37 -20.88 10.79 3.64
CA ARG A 37 -20.36 9.53 4.15
C ARG A 37 -20.03 8.59 2.98
N GLY A 38 -18.77 8.17 2.89
CA GLY A 38 -18.27 7.36 1.79
C GLY A 38 -16.75 7.42 1.66
N VAL A 39 -16.21 6.65 0.72
CA VAL A 39 -14.78 6.66 0.37
C VAL A 39 -14.57 7.40 -0.94
N TYR A 40 -13.56 8.25 -0.98
CA TYR A 40 -13.19 9.09 -2.11
C TYR A 40 -11.71 8.94 -2.43
N LEU A 41 -11.36 9.16 -3.69
CA LEU A 41 -9.99 9.23 -4.18
C LEU A 41 -9.73 10.63 -4.72
N ALA A 42 -8.75 11.31 -4.13
CA ALA A 42 -8.29 12.62 -4.54
C ALA A 42 -6.91 12.54 -5.19
N CYS A 43 -6.62 13.47 -6.09
CA CYS A 43 -5.32 13.57 -6.74
C CYS A 43 -4.75 14.98 -6.62
N LEU A 44 -3.62 15.08 -5.92
CA LEU A 44 -2.83 16.30 -5.76
C LEU A 44 -1.66 16.27 -6.76
N LEU A 45 -1.86 16.94 -7.90
CA LEU A 45 -0.79 17.14 -8.88
C LEU A 45 -0.12 18.50 -8.62
N CYS A 46 1.19 18.48 -8.45
CA CYS A 46 2.01 19.66 -8.18
C CYS A 46 3.01 19.89 -9.33
N SER A 47 3.27 21.15 -9.67
CA SER A 47 4.33 21.54 -10.59
C SER A 47 4.88 22.89 -10.18
N GLU A 48 6.16 22.93 -9.79
CA GLU A 48 6.80 24.10 -9.19
C GLU A 48 6.01 24.58 -7.94
N ASP A 49 5.52 25.82 -7.94
CA ASP A 49 4.67 26.40 -6.89
C ASP A 49 3.17 26.38 -7.26
N ARG A 50 2.77 25.51 -8.19
CA ARG A 50 1.38 25.40 -8.65
C ARG A 50 0.81 24.02 -8.33
N ILE A 51 -0.44 24.00 -7.92
CA ILE A 51 -1.23 22.78 -7.78
C ILE A 51 -2.35 22.74 -8.82
N LEU A 52 -2.71 21.54 -9.23
CA LEU A 52 -3.85 21.33 -10.10
C LEU A 52 -5.13 21.27 -9.29
N VAL A 53 -6.08 22.12 -9.64
CA VAL A 53 -7.42 22.17 -9.06
C VAL A 53 -8.47 22.06 -10.16
N THR A 54 -9.71 21.75 -9.82
CA THR A 54 -10.82 21.84 -10.77
C THR A 54 -11.12 23.29 -11.13
N ASN A 55 -12.00 23.52 -12.09
CA ASN A 55 -12.44 24.88 -12.44
C ASN A 55 -13.10 25.63 -11.27
N GLU A 56 -13.54 24.90 -10.25
CA GLU A 56 -14.15 25.40 -9.01
C GLU A 56 -13.15 25.53 -7.86
N ASP A 57 -11.84 25.46 -8.17
CA ASP A 57 -10.76 25.66 -7.22
C ASP A 57 -10.70 24.64 -6.07
N ILE A 58 -11.26 23.45 -6.25
CA ILE A 58 -11.15 22.30 -5.35
C ILE A 58 -10.15 21.26 -5.87
N MET A 59 -9.62 20.41 -5.00
CA MET A 59 -8.80 19.27 -5.42
C MET A 59 -9.63 18.31 -6.32
N PRO A 60 -9.05 17.74 -7.40
CA PRO A 60 -9.72 16.70 -8.18
C PRO A 60 -10.06 15.47 -7.33
N ILE A 61 -11.36 15.25 -7.07
CA ILE A 61 -11.86 14.16 -6.21
C ILE A 61 -12.91 13.34 -6.95
N ILE A 62 -12.78 12.01 -6.91
CA ILE A 62 -13.76 11.04 -7.44
C ILE A 62 -14.27 10.16 -6.30
N GLU A 63 -15.56 9.87 -6.30
CA GLU A 63 -16.17 8.93 -5.37
C GLU A 63 -15.84 7.49 -5.72
N VAL A 64 -15.49 6.71 -4.70
CA VAL A 64 -15.25 5.27 -4.81
C VAL A 64 -16.51 4.52 -4.43
N ASP A 65 -17.04 4.75 -3.23
CA ASP A 65 -18.20 4.03 -2.71
C ASP A 65 -18.87 4.78 -1.53
N GLU A 66 -20.18 5.02 -1.63
CA GLU A 66 -21.00 5.60 -0.55
C GLU A 66 -21.38 4.56 0.54
N SER A 67 -21.31 3.26 0.22
CA SER A 67 -21.85 2.17 1.04
C SER A 67 -20.82 1.40 1.86
N TYR A 68 -19.56 1.84 1.86
CA TYR A 68 -18.45 1.07 2.40
C TYR A 68 -18.40 1.03 3.94
N SER A 69 -18.09 -0.14 4.49
CA SER A 69 -17.85 -0.35 5.94
C SER A 69 -16.37 -0.14 6.26
N SER A 70 -16.06 0.66 7.28
CA SER A 70 -14.69 1.04 7.65
C SER A 70 -13.79 -0.12 8.07
N ALA A 71 -14.35 -1.29 8.41
CA ALA A 71 -13.62 -2.41 9.00
C ALA A 71 -12.52 -2.99 8.10
N SER A 72 -12.66 -2.95 6.76
CA SER A 72 -11.68 -3.49 5.82
C SER A 72 -10.80 -2.44 5.14
N LEU A 73 -10.99 -1.14 5.46
CA LEU A 73 -10.39 -0.06 4.66
C LEU A 73 -8.86 -0.12 4.62
N ASN A 74 -8.23 -0.48 5.74
CA ASN A 74 -6.77 -0.53 5.83
C ASN A 74 -6.18 -1.58 4.89
N SER A 75 -6.81 -2.75 4.77
CA SER A 75 -6.36 -3.82 3.87
C SER A 75 -6.47 -3.39 2.40
N ASP A 76 -7.62 -2.82 2.01
CA ASP A 76 -7.84 -2.36 0.65
C ASP A 76 -6.99 -1.13 0.29
N PHE A 77 -6.72 -0.27 1.26
CA PHE A 77 -5.83 0.87 1.12
C PHE A 77 -4.37 0.42 0.90
N HIS A 78 -3.87 -0.54 1.70
CA HIS A 78 -2.54 -1.10 1.50
C HIS A 78 -2.42 -1.86 0.17
N TRP A 79 -3.49 -2.53 -0.26
CA TRP A 79 -3.55 -3.11 -1.60
C TRP A 79 -3.46 -2.03 -2.68
N LEU A 80 -4.19 -0.92 -2.56
CA LEU A 80 -4.12 0.19 -3.50
C LEU A 80 -2.73 0.84 -3.54
N MET A 81 -2.00 0.90 -2.41
CA MET A 81 -0.60 1.34 -2.40
C MET A 81 0.31 0.47 -3.27
N LYS A 82 0.05 -0.84 -3.35
CA LYS A 82 0.80 -1.69 -4.31
C LYS A 82 0.45 -1.38 -5.75
N ILE A 83 -0.82 -1.08 -6.02
CA ILE A 83 -1.27 -0.67 -7.37
C ILE A 83 -0.67 0.67 -7.78
N SER A 84 -0.43 1.60 -6.84
CA SER A 84 0.18 2.89 -7.15
C SER A 84 1.64 2.79 -7.62
N CYS A 85 2.31 1.66 -7.39
CA CYS A 85 3.59 1.36 -8.04
C CYS A 85 3.41 1.12 -9.55
N ASN A 86 2.25 0.66 -10.03
CA ASN A 86 2.07 0.23 -11.41
C ASN A 86 0.74 0.75 -11.98
N TRP A 87 0.57 2.08 -11.98
CA TRP A 87 -0.64 2.74 -12.47
C TRP A 87 -1.06 2.35 -13.90
N GLU A 88 -0.11 1.91 -14.73
CA GLU A 88 -0.36 1.42 -16.08
C GLU A 88 -1.21 0.14 -16.14
N ASP A 89 -1.17 -0.68 -15.09
CA ASP A 89 -1.87 -1.95 -15.01
C ASP A 89 -3.33 -1.81 -14.48
N VAL A 90 -3.75 -0.62 -14.06
CA VAL A 90 -5.11 -0.39 -13.49
C VAL A 90 -6.21 -0.93 -14.40
N LYS A 91 -6.12 -0.69 -15.71
CA LYS A 91 -7.15 -1.11 -16.68
C LYS A 91 -7.12 -2.61 -16.99
N SER A 92 -5.96 -3.26 -16.96
CA SER A 92 -5.85 -4.72 -17.10
C SER A 92 -6.41 -5.40 -15.86
N LEU A 93 -5.94 -4.98 -14.68
CA LEU A 93 -6.34 -5.58 -13.41
C LEU A 93 -7.84 -5.43 -13.17
N ARG A 94 -8.43 -4.27 -13.49
CA ARG A 94 -9.89 -4.08 -13.36
C ARG A 94 -10.66 -5.07 -14.23
N ARG A 95 -10.22 -5.29 -15.47
CA ARG A 95 -10.86 -6.26 -16.39
C ARG A 95 -10.74 -7.70 -15.88
N GLU A 96 -9.72 -8.02 -15.10
CA GLU A 96 -9.56 -9.34 -14.48
C GLU A 96 -10.48 -9.50 -13.28
N ILE A 97 -10.53 -8.50 -12.39
CA ILE A 97 -11.42 -8.49 -11.23
C ILE A 97 -12.91 -8.50 -11.66
N ASP A 98 -13.28 -7.71 -12.68
CA ASP A 98 -14.67 -7.61 -13.15
C ASP A 98 -15.19 -8.91 -13.80
N LYS A 99 -14.31 -9.82 -14.24
CA LYS A 99 -14.73 -11.15 -14.73
C LYS A 99 -15.23 -12.06 -13.61
N SER A 100 -14.90 -11.75 -12.35
CA SER A 100 -15.37 -12.52 -11.20
C SER A 100 -16.80 -12.12 -10.83
N THR A 101 -17.75 -13.06 -10.93
CA THR A 101 -19.19 -12.82 -10.77
C THR A 101 -19.71 -12.92 -9.33
N SER A 102 -18.85 -13.04 -8.30
CA SER A 102 -19.29 -13.23 -6.91
C SER A 102 -19.18 -11.98 -6.02
N ALA A 103 -20.13 -11.82 -5.11
CA ALA A 103 -20.16 -10.76 -4.12
C ALA A 103 -19.17 -11.05 -2.98
N GLY A 104 -18.12 -10.22 -2.84
CA GLY A 104 -17.07 -10.32 -1.81
C GLY A 104 -16.27 -9.00 -1.68
N VAL A 105 -14.99 -9.07 -1.28
CA VAL A 105 -14.03 -7.92 -1.23
C VAL A 105 -13.77 -7.32 -2.62
N MET A 106 -13.92 -8.13 -3.68
CA MET A 106 -13.66 -7.75 -5.07
C MET A 106 -14.50 -6.56 -5.58
N PRO A 107 -15.81 -6.43 -5.25
CA PRO A 107 -16.61 -5.25 -5.56
C PRO A 107 -15.97 -3.91 -5.18
N PHE A 108 -15.40 -3.77 -3.97
CA PHE A 108 -14.80 -2.51 -3.54
C PHE A 108 -13.47 -2.23 -4.25
N ARG A 109 -12.62 -3.25 -4.40
CA ARG A 109 -11.37 -3.13 -5.18
C ARG A 109 -11.63 -2.79 -6.65
N SER A 110 -12.69 -3.32 -7.25
CA SER A 110 -13.13 -2.91 -8.60
C SER A 110 -13.56 -1.43 -8.65
N LYS A 111 -14.33 -0.97 -7.65
CA LYS A 111 -14.70 0.46 -7.51
C LYS A 111 -13.46 1.36 -7.32
N LEU A 112 -12.46 0.94 -6.54
CA LEU A 112 -11.19 1.65 -6.40
C LEU A 112 -10.47 1.79 -7.75
N LEU A 113 -10.31 0.68 -8.50
CA LEU A 113 -9.69 0.72 -9.83
C LEU A 113 -10.51 1.54 -10.83
N GLN A 114 -11.84 1.52 -10.71
CA GLN A 114 -12.71 2.37 -11.49
C GLN A 114 -12.43 3.85 -11.21
N ALA A 115 -12.37 4.26 -9.94
CA ALA A 115 -12.05 5.64 -9.56
C ALA A 115 -10.65 6.05 -10.06
N CYS A 116 -9.65 5.17 -9.95
CA CYS A 116 -8.31 5.39 -10.49
C CYS A 116 -8.33 5.61 -12.01
N SER A 117 -8.98 4.71 -12.75
CA SER A 117 -9.10 4.79 -14.22
C SER A 117 -9.86 6.05 -14.67
N GLN A 118 -10.89 6.45 -13.91
CA GLN A 118 -11.62 7.69 -14.14
C GLN A 118 -10.72 8.91 -13.92
N LEU A 119 -9.99 8.99 -12.80
CA LEU A 119 -9.03 10.08 -12.56
C LEU A 119 -7.97 10.16 -13.65
N GLN A 120 -7.37 9.02 -14.03
CA GLN A 120 -6.39 8.97 -15.11
C GLN A 120 -6.96 9.51 -16.43
N SER A 121 -8.18 9.09 -16.78
CA SER A 121 -8.85 9.53 -18.01
C SER A 121 -9.19 11.02 -17.98
N VAL A 122 -9.64 11.53 -16.83
CA VAL A 122 -10.13 12.90 -16.70
C VAL A 122 -8.98 13.90 -16.59
N LEU A 123 -7.90 13.54 -15.92
CA LEU A 123 -6.70 14.37 -15.80
C LEU A 123 -5.81 14.26 -17.05
N GLY A 124 -5.93 13.17 -17.80
CA GLY A 124 -5.07 12.86 -18.93
C GLY A 124 -3.66 12.43 -18.52
N VAL A 125 -3.51 11.95 -17.28
CA VAL A 125 -2.25 11.49 -16.69
C VAL A 125 -2.37 10.03 -16.32
N GLN A 126 -1.39 9.21 -16.71
CA GLN A 126 -1.38 7.79 -16.36
C GLN A 126 -0.88 7.59 -14.92
N ASP A 127 0.22 8.24 -14.55
CA ASP A 127 0.81 8.15 -13.22
C ASP A 127 0.16 9.15 -12.25
N LEU A 128 -0.63 8.66 -11.29
CA LEU A 128 -1.26 9.50 -10.28
C LEU A 128 -0.33 9.80 -9.09
N GLY A 129 0.88 9.22 -9.07
CA GLY A 129 1.90 9.42 -8.04
C GLY A 129 1.81 8.47 -6.86
N GLN A 130 2.35 8.89 -5.72
CA GLN A 130 2.41 8.11 -4.48
C GLN A 130 1.17 8.36 -3.63
N LEU A 131 0.62 7.31 -3.01
CA LEU A 131 -0.46 7.48 -2.04
C LEU A 131 0.08 8.02 -0.71
N HIS A 132 -0.58 9.02 -0.16
CA HIS A 132 -0.26 9.55 1.17
C HIS A 132 -0.59 8.51 2.25
N HIS A 133 0.28 8.38 3.26
CA HIS A 133 0.27 7.27 4.21
C HIS A 133 -1.00 7.12 5.06
N SER A 134 -1.71 8.21 5.31
CA SER A 134 -2.91 8.23 6.15
C SER A 134 -4.10 8.77 5.37
N PRO A 135 -5.18 7.99 5.19
CA PRO A 135 -6.43 8.52 4.67
C PRO A 135 -6.95 9.68 5.52
N ILE A 136 -7.35 10.79 4.90
CA ILE A 136 -7.96 11.91 5.61
C ILE A 136 -9.41 11.55 5.91
N ARG A 137 -9.82 11.70 7.16
CA ARG A 137 -11.18 11.40 7.63
C ARG A 137 -11.85 12.67 8.10
N ASP A 138 -13.11 12.84 7.75
CA ASP A 138 -13.94 13.93 8.25
C ASP A 138 -14.95 13.43 9.29
N SER A 139 -15.47 14.37 10.08
CA SER A 139 -16.56 14.24 11.05
C SER A 139 -17.81 13.57 10.48
N ASP A 140 -18.13 13.80 9.21
CA ASP A 140 -19.27 13.19 8.50
C ASP A 140 -19.04 11.70 8.11
N GLY A 141 -17.90 11.13 8.49
CA GLY A 141 -17.53 9.75 8.15
C GLY A 141 -17.10 9.58 6.70
N SER A 142 -16.72 10.66 6.02
CA SER A 142 -16.06 10.61 4.72
C SER A 142 -14.59 10.22 4.89
N VAL A 143 -14.05 9.44 3.95
CA VAL A 143 -12.65 9.06 3.93
C VAL A 143 -12.04 9.36 2.57
N VAL A 144 -10.96 10.13 2.54
CA VAL A 144 -10.30 10.57 1.32
C VAL A 144 -8.91 9.93 1.23
N LEU A 145 -8.74 9.09 0.23
CA LEU A 145 -7.45 8.55 -0.18
C LEU A 145 -6.80 9.59 -1.10
N ILE A 146 -5.52 9.91 -0.90
CA ILE A 146 -4.87 11.00 -1.64
C ILE A 146 -3.65 10.45 -2.38
N ALA A 147 -3.65 10.59 -3.69
CA ALA A 147 -2.46 10.37 -4.52
C ALA A 147 -1.77 11.71 -4.80
N VAL A 148 -0.45 11.76 -4.60
CA VAL A 148 0.37 12.97 -4.77
C VAL A 148 1.41 12.73 -5.85
N ASN A 149 1.47 13.60 -6.86
CA ASN A 149 2.48 13.52 -7.92
C ASN A 149 3.11 14.88 -8.25
N TYR A 150 4.40 14.86 -8.57
CA TYR A 150 5.15 16.01 -9.06
C TYR A 150 5.30 15.93 -10.58
N ILE A 151 4.56 16.79 -11.28
CA ILE A 151 4.53 16.89 -12.74
C ILE A 151 5.60 17.88 -13.21
N LYS A 152 6.60 17.38 -13.96
CA LYS A 152 7.67 18.20 -14.54
C LYS A 152 7.17 19.17 -15.62
N ASP A 153 6.28 18.70 -16.49
CA ASP A 153 5.67 19.54 -17.54
C ASP A 153 4.15 19.62 -17.34
N PRO A 154 3.61 20.76 -16.86
CA PRO A 154 2.18 20.99 -16.70
C PRO A 154 1.34 20.71 -17.95
N LYS A 155 1.93 20.77 -19.15
CA LYS A 155 1.24 20.55 -20.43
C LYS A 155 0.82 19.10 -20.66
N VAL A 156 1.36 18.15 -19.89
CA VAL A 156 0.94 16.74 -19.91
C VAL A 156 -0.52 16.62 -19.44
N VAL A 157 -0.94 17.49 -18.52
CA VAL A 157 -2.35 17.60 -18.12
C VAL A 157 -3.10 18.36 -19.22
N THR A 158 -3.89 17.64 -20.01
CA THR A 158 -4.59 18.18 -21.19
C THR A 158 -6.08 18.45 -20.96
N SER A 159 -6.54 18.30 -19.72
CA SER A 159 -7.95 18.38 -19.37
C SER A 159 -8.44 19.81 -19.21
N THR A 160 -9.62 20.09 -19.77
CA THR A 160 -10.30 21.39 -19.69
C THR A 160 -11.12 21.56 -18.40
N HIS A 161 -11.24 20.51 -17.58
CA HIS A 161 -12.00 20.53 -16.33
C HIS A 161 -11.16 20.94 -15.11
N VAL A 162 -9.87 21.17 -15.33
CA VAL A 162 -8.86 21.48 -14.32
C VAL A 162 -7.99 22.64 -14.77
N LYS A 163 -7.38 23.32 -13.82
CA LYS A 163 -6.50 24.47 -14.03
C LYS A 163 -5.39 24.47 -12.99
N TRP A 164 -4.24 25.00 -13.37
CA TRP A 164 -3.09 25.17 -12.47
C TRP A 164 -3.22 26.49 -11.71
N VAL A 165 -3.15 26.44 -10.38
CA VAL A 165 -3.25 27.59 -9.49
C VAL A 165 -2.04 27.65 -8.58
N SER A 166 -1.48 28.83 -8.35
CA SER A 166 -0.36 29.01 -7.41
C SER A 166 -0.79 28.65 -6.00
N LEU A 167 0.08 27.96 -5.27
CA LEU A 167 -0.14 27.54 -3.89
C LEU A 167 -0.49 28.73 -2.99
N GLY A 168 0.22 29.85 -3.14
CA GLY A 168 -0.06 31.07 -2.37
C GLY A 168 -1.42 31.72 -2.68
N LYS A 169 -2.06 31.43 -3.82
CA LYS A 169 -3.45 31.86 -4.08
C LYS A 169 -4.46 30.96 -3.36
N VAL A 170 -4.19 29.66 -3.30
CA VAL A 170 -5.05 28.67 -2.64
C VAL A 170 -5.01 28.89 -1.12
N GLN A 171 -3.81 29.04 -0.54
CA GLN A 171 -3.62 29.25 0.90
C GLN A 171 -4.37 30.49 1.42
N ARG A 172 -4.29 31.62 0.70
CA ARG A 172 -5.02 32.84 1.09
C ARG A 172 -6.53 32.66 1.14
N ARG A 173 -7.09 31.82 0.26
CA ARG A 173 -8.53 31.53 0.26
C ARG A 173 -8.93 30.69 1.46
N VAL A 174 -8.17 29.63 1.74
CA VAL A 174 -8.37 28.79 2.93
C VAL A 174 -8.39 29.65 4.19
N SER A 175 -7.44 30.59 4.35
CA SER A 175 -7.43 31.51 5.48
C SER A 175 -8.70 32.37 5.58
N SER A 176 -9.24 32.84 4.46
CA SER A 176 -10.47 33.66 4.47
C SER A 176 -11.74 32.88 4.77
N THR A 177 -11.82 31.58 4.43
CA THR A 177 -13.01 30.76 4.69
C THR A 177 -13.08 30.28 6.14
N VAL A 178 -11.93 30.00 6.76
CA VAL A 178 -11.85 29.61 8.18
C VAL A 178 -12.40 30.70 9.12
N GLU A 179 -12.34 31.97 8.71
CA GLU A 179 -12.90 33.09 9.49
C GLU A 179 -14.43 33.21 9.40
N GLN A 180 -15.11 32.50 8.48
CA GLN A 180 -16.53 32.70 8.16
C GLN A 180 -17.45 31.50 8.46
N SER A 181 -16.92 30.32 8.78
CA SER A 181 -17.74 29.10 9.02
C SER A 181 -17.29 28.31 10.25
N GLU A 182 -18.24 27.90 11.10
CA GLU A 182 -17.96 27.05 12.29
C GLU A 182 -17.52 25.61 11.95
N SER A 183 -17.68 25.16 10.70
CA SER A 183 -17.08 23.92 10.18
C SER A 183 -16.67 24.07 8.70
N PRO A 184 -15.39 23.95 8.34
CA PRO A 184 -14.97 24.01 6.94
C PRO A 184 -15.51 22.79 6.19
N LEU A 185 -16.04 23.01 4.98
CA LEU A 185 -16.48 21.92 4.10
C LEU A 185 -15.29 20.97 3.86
N ALA A 186 -15.53 19.66 3.90
CA ALA A 186 -14.50 18.62 3.76
C ALA A 186 -13.46 18.85 2.63
N PRO A 187 -13.83 19.35 1.42
CA PRO A 187 -12.87 19.64 0.35
C PRO A 187 -11.96 20.85 0.61
N GLU A 188 -12.39 21.83 1.41
CA GLU A 188 -11.58 22.99 1.78
C GLU A 188 -10.55 22.62 2.85
N SER A 189 -10.93 21.72 3.76
CA SER A 189 -10.00 21.10 4.70
C SER A 189 -8.86 20.39 3.96
N LEU A 190 -9.14 19.69 2.86
CA LEU A 190 -8.09 19.07 2.03
C LEU A 190 -7.10 20.10 1.45
N LEU A 191 -7.55 21.31 1.10
CA LEU A 191 -6.66 22.36 0.59
C LEU A 191 -5.77 22.94 1.70
N SER A 192 -6.25 22.99 2.94
CA SER A 192 -5.43 23.35 4.11
C SER A 192 -4.31 22.33 4.38
N ALA A 193 -4.56 21.04 4.09
CA ALA A 193 -3.59 19.95 4.27
C ALA A 193 -2.51 19.89 3.17
N VAL A 194 -2.65 20.64 2.06
CA VAL A 194 -1.71 20.58 0.92
C VAL A 194 -0.23 20.78 1.31
N PRO A 195 0.15 21.76 2.15
CA PRO A 195 1.55 21.94 2.53
C PRO A 195 2.15 20.71 3.22
N GLU A 196 1.40 20.08 4.13
CA GLU A 196 1.80 18.87 4.83
C GLU A 196 1.89 17.67 3.88
N LEU A 197 0.89 17.49 3.02
CA LEU A 197 0.86 16.42 2.01
C LEU A 197 2.06 16.49 1.06
N LEU A 198 2.40 17.69 0.57
CA LEU A 198 3.55 17.91 -0.31
C LEU A 198 4.88 17.71 0.44
N SER A 199 4.96 18.19 1.68
CA SER A 199 6.13 18.00 2.54
C SER A 199 6.40 16.51 2.72
N TYR A 200 5.41 15.75 3.19
CA TYR A 200 5.51 14.31 3.38
C TYR A 200 5.91 13.58 2.08
N ALA A 201 5.24 13.86 0.96
CA ALA A 201 5.51 13.22 -0.33
C ALA A 201 6.92 13.50 -0.86
N ARG A 202 7.51 14.64 -0.50
CA ARG A 202 8.91 14.95 -0.82
C ARG A 202 9.85 14.22 0.14
N LEU A 203 9.57 14.31 1.44
CA LEU A 203 10.41 13.74 2.50
C LEU A 203 10.51 12.20 2.41
N SER A 204 9.43 11.54 2.00
CA SER A 204 9.37 10.07 1.83
C SER A 204 10.25 9.51 0.71
N THR A 205 10.84 10.37 -0.13
CA THR A 205 11.64 9.98 -1.30
C THR A 205 13.12 10.28 -1.17
N PHE A 206 13.56 10.92 -0.07
CA PHE A 206 14.97 11.21 0.13
C PHE A 206 15.77 9.95 0.44
N SER A 207 16.88 9.75 -0.26
CA SER A 207 17.85 8.71 0.06
C SER A 207 18.94 9.24 0.98
N LEU A 208 19.43 8.39 1.88
CA LEU A 208 20.61 8.70 2.67
C LEU A 208 21.87 8.78 1.80
N ASN A 209 22.82 9.58 2.24
CA ASN A 209 24.15 9.61 1.63
C ASN A 209 24.89 8.29 1.89
N ARG A 210 25.89 7.99 1.07
CA ARG A 210 26.71 6.78 1.24
C ARG A 210 27.31 6.66 2.65
N GLY A 211 27.17 5.49 3.27
CA GLY A 211 27.75 5.21 4.59
C GLY A 211 27.14 4.02 5.33
N LEU A 212 27.78 3.71 6.45
CA LEU A 212 27.29 2.77 7.45
C LEU A 212 26.56 3.54 8.54
N TYR A 213 25.36 3.11 8.87
CA TYR A 213 24.46 3.76 9.82
C TYR A 213 24.07 2.82 10.96
N LEU A 214 23.76 3.38 12.12
CA LEU A 214 23.07 2.70 13.20
C LEU A 214 21.62 3.17 13.20
N GLY A 215 20.66 2.26 13.02
CA GLY A 215 19.23 2.54 13.05
C GLY A 215 18.54 1.98 14.29
N TYR A 216 17.59 2.70 14.84
CA TYR A 216 16.78 2.30 15.99
C TYR A 216 15.45 1.69 15.54
N LEU A 217 15.24 0.40 15.78
CA LEU A 217 14.01 -0.30 15.39
C LEU A 217 13.08 -0.45 16.60
N LYS A 218 12.00 0.34 16.60
CA LYS A 218 10.91 0.24 17.60
C LYS A 218 9.58 0.00 16.89
N LEU A 219 8.93 -1.11 17.25
CA LEU A 219 7.61 -1.47 16.73
C LEU A 219 6.53 -1.26 17.80
N LYS A 220 5.33 -0.94 17.35
CA LYS A 220 4.13 -0.86 18.17
C LYS A 220 3.09 -1.77 17.55
N SER A 221 2.67 -2.79 18.30
CA SER A 221 1.64 -3.69 17.82
C SER A 221 0.27 -3.15 18.21
N SER A 222 -0.70 -3.24 17.30
CA SER A 222 -2.12 -2.98 17.55
C SER A 222 -2.94 -4.17 17.06
N VAL A 223 -4.23 -4.20 17.43
CA VAL A 223 -5.14 -5.31 17.07
C VAL A 223 -5.12 -5.60 15.56
N ASP A 224 -5.04 -4.56 14.74
CA ASP A 224 -5.15 -4.68 13.29
C ASP A 224 -3.82 -4.52 12.54
N LEU A 225 -2.83 -3.84 13.13
CA LEU A 225 -1.61 -3.43 12.43
C LEU A 225 -0.39 -3.42 13.34
N ILE A 226 0.76 -3.80 12.78
CA ILE A 226 2.08 -3.47 13.35
C ILE A 226 2.50 -2.12 12.77
N ARG A 227 2.95 -1.23 13.64
CA ARG A 227 3.47 0.09 13.28
C ARG A 227 4.94 0.20 13.66
N ILE A 228 5.66 1.03 12.93
CA ILE A 228 7.07 1.31 13.10
C ILE A 228 7.28 2.79 13.38
N MET A 229 8.20 3.10 14.28
CA MET A 229 8.62 4.47 14.56
C MET A 229 9.62 4.94 13.50
N VAL A 230 9.38 6.12 12.92
CA VAL A 230 10.26 6.76 11.93
C VAL A 230 10.33 8.27 12.18
N PRO A 231 11.41 8.97 11.78
CA PRO A 231 11.47 10.43 11.87
C PRO A 231 10.48 11.07 10.88
N GLU A 232 9.77 12.13 11.29
CA GLU A 232 8.87 12.89 10.40
C GLU A 232 9.62 13.53 9.23
N ALA A 233 10.86 13.98 9.48
CA ALA A 233 11.73 14.57 8.47
C ALA A 233 12.26 13.55 7.45
N LEU A 234 12.24 12.24 7.74
CA LEU A 234 12.72 11.20 6.84
C LEU A 234 11.98 9.86 7.09
N PRO A 235 10.69 9.78 6.68
CA PRO A 235 9.80 8.70 7.11
C PRO A 235 10.11 7.34 6.47
N ASN A 236 10.97 7.31 5.46
CA ASN A 236 11.39 6.11 4.73
C ASN A 236 12.63 5.42 5.33
N VAL A 237 13.15 5.89 6.46
CA VAL A 237 14.20 5.22 7.23
C VAL A 237 13.89 5.22 8.72
N LEU A 238 14.55 4.35 9.46
CA LEU A 238 14.49 4.35 10.92
C LEU A 238 15.17 5.59 11.50
N PRO A 239 14.86 6.01 12.74
CA PRO A 239 15.71 6.95 13.47
C PRO A 239 17.14 6.42 13.48
N HIS A 240 18.10 7.23 13.06
CA HIS A 240 19.44 6.73 12.76
C HIS A 240 20.52 7.78 13.02
N ILE A 241 21.76 7.29 13.09
CA ILE A 241 22.97 8.10 13.08
C ILE A 241 24.01 7.47 12.15
N LYS A 242 24.82 8.31 11.49
CA LYS A 242 25.90 7.83 10.63
C LYS A 242 27.11 7.41 11.48
N ILE A 243 27.60 6.19 11.28
CA ILE A 243 28.81 5.67 11.93
C ILE A 243 30.05 6.10 11.14
N ARG A 244 30.05 5.85 9.81
CA ARG A 244 31.17 6.18 8.90
C ARG A 244 30.73 6.27 7.42
N ASP A 245 31.59 6.82 6.57
CA ASP A 245 31.32 6.99 5.13
C ASP A 245 31.42 5.70 4.30
N CYS A 246 32.15 4.70 4.79
CA CYS A 246 32.23 3.40 4.14
C CYS A 246 31.05 2.52 4.62
N PRO A 247 30.17 2.03 3.73
CA PRO A 247 29.02 1.21 4.11
C PRO A 247 29.41 -0.22 4.52
N ASN A 248 30.54 -0.72 4.02
CA ASN A 248 30.91 -2.12 4.18
C ASN A 248 31.50 -2.40 5.57
N ILE A 249 31.09 -3.52 6.16
CA ILE A 249 31.70 -4.07 7.38
C ILE A 249 32.66 -5.19 6.98
N SER A 250 33.90 -5.12 7.42
CA SER A 250 34.88 -6.17 7.18
C SER A 250 34.56 -7.43 7.98
N LYS A 251 35.10 -8.58 7.53
CA LYS A 251 34.95 -9.85 8.24
C LYS A 251 35.46 -9.78 9.68
N GLU A 252 36.54 -9.05 9.92
CA GLU A 252 37.16 -8.89 11.23
C GLU A 252 36.30 -8.05 12.19
N GLU A 253 35.72 -6.95 11.70
CA GLU A 253 34.76 -6.12 12.45
C GLU A 253 33.49 -6.92 12.78
N TRP A 254 32.94 -7.66 11.81
CA TRP A 254 31.72 -8.45 12.01
C TRP A 254 31.92 -9.60 13.00
N GLN A 255 33.09 -10.27 12.95
CA GLN A 255 33.44 -11.31 13.92
C GLN A 255 33.53 -10.75 15.35
N TRP A 256 34.14 -9.57 15.51
CA TRP A 256 34.18 -8.89 16.80
C TRP A 256 32.76 -8.53 17.29
N PHE A 257 31.94 -7.95 16.41
CA PHE A 257 30.57 -7.56 16.73
C PHE A 257 29.73 -8.74 17.22
N ARG A 258 29.82 -9.90 16.56
CA ARG A 258 29.13 -11.13 17.00
C ARG A 258 29.67 -11.71 18.31
N ASN A 259 30.98 -11.65 18.54
CA ASN A 259 31.55 -12.11 19.79
C ASN A 259 31.13 -11.22 20.96
N LEU A 260 30.95 -9.92 20.72
CA LEU A 260 30.40 -8.98 21.69
C LEU A 260 28.96 -9.33 22.07
N THR A 261 28.08 -9.60 21.10
CA THR A 261 26.67 -9.94 21.37
C THR A 261 26.50 -11.31 22.03
N LEU A 262 27.35 -12.28 21.70
CA LEU A 262 27.36 -13.61 22.33
C LEU A 262 28.10 -13.67 23.67
N ASN A 263 28.73 -12.56 24.10
CA ASN A 263 29.60 -12.50 25.27
C ASN A 263 30.76 -13.54 25.23
N GLU A 264 31.29 -13.79 24.03
CA GLU A 264 32.37 -14.76 23.76
C GLU A 264 33.72 -14.07 23.45
N MET A 265 33.99 -12.93 24.09
CA MET A 265 35.25 -12.21 23.89
C MET A 265 36.41 -12.96 24.56
N ARG A 266 37.23 -13.65 23.75
CA ARG A 266 38.37 -14.48 24.22
C ARG A 266 39.73 -13.80 24.09
N CYS A 267 39.85 -12.85 23.16
CA CYS A 267 41.08 -12.15 22.84
C CYS A 267 40.85 -10.63 22.87
N PRO A 268 41.89 -9.83 23.16
CA PRO A 268 41.80 -8.37 23.02
C PRO A 268 41.49 -7.99 21.56
N PRO A 269 40.70 -6.92 21.33
CA PRO A 269 40.38 -6.47 19.99
C PRO A 269 41.64 -6.04 19.25
N THR A 270 41.69 -6.32 17.95
CA THR A 270 42.72 -5.77 17.06
C THR A 270 42.56 -4.25 16.90
N PRO A 271 43.55 -3.52 16.36
CA PRO A 271 43.42 -2.08 16.17
C PRO A 271 42.17 -1.69 15.36
N ALA A 272 41.88 -2.40 14.27
CA ALA A 272 40.69 -2.16 13.46
C ALA A 272 39.39 -2.43 14.22
N GLN A 273 39.34 -3.48 15.06
CA GLN A 273 38.19 -3.77 15.91
C GLN A 273 38.00 -2.72 17.01
N SER A 274 39.10 -2.22 17.59
CA SER A 274 39.07 -1.16 18.59
C SER A 274 38.57 0.17 18.01
N ASP A 275 39.00 0.51 16.80
CA ASP A 275 38.53 1.71 16.09
C ASP A 275 37.03 1.60 15.80
N PHE A 276 36.59 0.45 15.29
CA PHE A 276 35.18 0.19 15.02
C PHE A 276 34.33 0.19 16.29
N GLN A 277 34.83 -0.39 17.38
CA GLN A 277 34.19 -0.36 18.69
C GLN A 277 33.97 1.08 19.16
N SER A 278 35.00 1.93 19.08
CA SER A 278 34.90 3.33 19.50
C SER A 278 33.83 4.08 18.71
N LEU A 279 33.80 3.91 17.38
CA LEU A 279 32.79 4.51 16.51
C LEU A 279 31.38 4.02 16.84
N LEU A 280 31.20 2.71 17.03
CA LEU A 280 29.91 2.11 17.32
C LEU A 280 29.39 2.54 18.71
N THR A 281 30.24 2.55 19.73
CA THR A 281 29.87 3.01 21.08
C THR A 281 29.44 4.48 21.04
N SER A 282 30.19 5.35 20.36
CA SER A 282 29.81 6.75 20.20
C SER A 282 28.48 6.90 19.45
N ALA A 283 28.27 6.13 18.38
CA ALA A 283 27.01 6.13 17.64
C ALA A 283 25.82 5.67 18.51
N CYS A 284 25.98 4.61 19.31
CA CYS A 284 24.95 4.14 20.24
C CYS A 284 24.58 5.22 21.25
N SER A 285 25.56 5.82 21.94
CA SER A 285 25.32 6.87 22.93
C SER A 285 24.61 8.07 22.32
N ASN A 286 25.10 8.57 21.18
CA ASN A 286 24.51 9.72 20.50
C ASN A 286 23.08 9.44 20.01
N LEU A 287 22.80 8.22 19.51
CA LEU A 287 21.47 7.85 19.04
C LEU A 287 20.48 7.75 20.21
N LEU A 288 20.89 7.13 21.32
CA LEU A 288 20.06 7.03 22.53
C LEU A 288 19.78 8.41 23.14
N GLU A 289 20.80 9.28 23.22
CA GLU A 289 20.64 10.67 23.65
C GLU A 289 19.69 11.43 22.72
N HIS A 290 19.85 11.28 21.40
CA HIS A 290 18.96 11.90 20.42
C HIS A 290 17.52 11.43 20.58
N LEU A 291 17.29 10.18 20.99
CA LEU A 291 15.97 9.61 21.27
C LEU A 291 15.46 9.89 22.69
N GLY A 292 16.20 10.67 23.49
CA GLY A 292 15.82 10.99 24.87
C GLY A 292 15.78 9.78 25.80
N ILE A 293 16.54 8.72 25.50
CA ILE A 293 16.64 7.50 26.30
C ILE A 293 17.79 7.69 27.31
N SER A 294 17.54 7.42 28.58
CA SER A 294 18.56 7.56 29.64
C SER A 294 19.66 6.51 29.50
N GLU A 295 20.84 6.75 30.08
CA GLU A 295 21.93 5.76 30.08
C GLU A 295 21.49 4.45 30.75
N ASP A 296 20.72 4.52 31.85
CA ASP A 296 20.19 3.36 32.57
C ASP A 296 19.28 2.49 31.67
N GLU A 297 18.38 3.13 30.91
CA GLU A 297 17.53 2.43 29.94
C GLU A 297 18.37 1.93 28.75
N GLY A 298 19.39 2.67 28.36
CA GLY A 298 20.33 2.35 27.29
C GLY A 298 21.02 1.01 27.47
N VAL A 299 21.41 0.63 28.70
CA VAL A 299 22.09 -0.63 29.00
C VAL A 299 21.27 -1.87 28.58
N SER A 300 19.95 -1.76 28.62
CA SER A 300 19.04 -2.86 28.27
C SER A 300 18.81 -3.03 26.76
N HIS A 301 19.33 -2.11 25.94
CA HIS A 301 19.24 -2.17 24.49
C HIS A 301 20.20 -3.21 23.90
N ARG A 302 19.82 -3.76 22.74
CA ARG A 302 20.53 -4.87 22.11
C ARG A 302 20.88 -4.52 20.67
N LEU A 303 22.04 -4.98 20.23
CA LEU A 303 22.45 -4.91 18.83
C LEU A 303 21.96 -6.14 18.08
N TYR A 304 21.42 -5.95 16.88
CA TYR A 304 21.03 -7.03 15.98
C TYR A 304 22.25 -7.65 15.29
N ASP A 305 22.46 -8.95 15.44
CA ASP A 305 23.69 -9.67 15.09
C ASP A 305 23.52 -10.81 14.08
N VAL A 306 22.37 -10.90 13.43
CA VAL A 306 22.11 -11.91 12.41
C VAL A 306 22.75 -11.51 11.09
N GLU A 307 22.53 -10.28 10.64
CA GLU A 307 23.04 -9.76 9.38
C GLU A 307 23.18 -8.23 9.39
N VAL A 308 23.97 -7.72 8.45
CA VAL A 308 24.04 -6.29 8.14
C VAL A 308 22.92 -5.97 7.16
N ILE A 309 22.13 -4.94 7.45
CA ILE A 309 20.98 -4.58 6.64
C ILE A 309 21.44 -3.68 5.49
N GLU A 310 21.58 -4.25 4.30
CA GLU A 310 21.95 -3.52 3.08
C GLU A 310 20.71 -2.91 2.42
N LEU A 311 20.58 -1.58 2.46
CA LEU A 311 19.47 -0.88 1.81
C LEU A 311 19.73 -0.75 0.31
N SER A 312 20.96 -0.36 -0.03
CA SER A 312 21.49 -0.19 -1.38
C SER A 312 23.01 -0.39 -1.36
N GLU A 313 23.67 -0.36 -2.53
CA GLU A 313 25.14 -0.46 -2.64
C GLU A 313 25.89 0.63 -1.83
N ASP A 314 25.22 1.75 -1.58
CA ASP A 314 25.79 2.90 -0.88
C ASP A 314 25.44 2.97 0.61
N VAL A 315 24.40 2.27 1.06
CA VAL A 315 23.80 2.49 2.38
C VAL A 315 23.56 1.17 3.10
N SER A 316 24.24 1.00 4.23
CA SER A 316 24.11 -0.19 5.08
C SER A 316 23.80 0.20 6.52
N PHE A 317 23.09 -0.67 7.22
CA PHE A 317 22.57 -0.44 8.57
C PHE A 317 22.99 -1.57 9.52
N LEU A 318 23.38 -1.16 10.73
CA LEU A 318 23.27 -1.96 11.94
C LEU A 318 22.00 -1.55 12.67
N LEU A 319 21.36 -2.48 13.40
CA LEU A 319 20.14 -2.19 14.13
C LEU A 319 20.38 -2.21 15.64
N LEU A 320 19.90 -1.17 16.31
CA LEU A 320 19.74 -1.07 17.75
C LEU A 320 18.27 -1.33 18.09
N LEU A 321 18.05 -2.24 19.04
CA LEU A 321 16.75 -2.72 19.45
C LEU A 321 16.51 -2.38 20.92
N PRO A 322 15.30 -1.95 21.32
CA PRO A 322 14.93 -1.91 22.72
C PRO A 322 14.92 -3.33 23.36
N PRO A 323 14.76 -3.42 24.69
CA PRO A 323 14.49 -4.68 25.38
C PRO A 323 13.36 -5.46 24.72
N VAL A 324 13.39 -6.79 24.80
CA VAL A 324 12.41 -7.65 24.10
C VAL A 324 10.96 -7.31 24.46
N GLU A 325 10.72 -6.84 25.69
CA GLU A 325 9.44 -6.38 26.19
C GLU A 325 9.00 -5.05 25.55
N GLY A 326 9.97 -4.22 25.14
CA GLY A 326 9.77 -2.90 24.53
C GLY A 326 9.81 -2.89 22.99
N VAL A 327 10.23 -3.98 22.34
CA VAL A 327 10.26 -4.09 20.86
C VAL A 327 8.86 -4.08 20.27
N CYS A 328 7.88 -4.69 20.96
CA CYS A 328 6.48 -4.75 20.56
C CYS A 328 5.56 -4.37 21.73
N SER A 329 5.39 -3.08 21.99
CA SER A 329 4.44 -2.63 23.02
C SER A 329 3.00 -2.98 22.63
N VAL A 330 2.25 -3.59 23.56
CA VAL A 330 0.83 -3.96 23.42
C VAL A 330 -0.06 -2.71 23.60
N PRO A 331 -1.24 -2.61 22.94
CA PRO A 331 -2.16 -1.49 23.13
C PRO A 331 -2.48 -1.25 24.62
N GLY A 332 -2.33 -0.02 25.10
CA GLY A 332 -2.57 0.37 26.49
C GLY A 332 -1.31 0.44 27.38
N HIS A 333 -0.15 -0.03 26.92
CA HIS A 333 1.13 0.21 27.58
C HIS A 333 1.90 1.33 26.87
N GLN A 334 2.07 2.47 27.56
CA GLN A 334 2.76 3.68 27.12
C GLN A 334 2.16 4.31 25.84
N GLU A 335 1.05 5.02 26.03
CA GLU A 335 0.72 6.13 25.13
C GLU A 335 1.85 7.15 25.16
N ASP A 336 2.36 7.48 23.96
CA ASP A 336 3.19 8.61 23.57
C ASP A 336 3.77 9.39 24.75
N THR A 337 4.87 8.88 25.33
CA THR A 337 5.58 9.62 26.36
C THR A 337 5.88 11.03 25.83
N PRO A 338 5.82 12.08 26.66
CA PRO A 338 6.10 13.44 26.23
C PRO A 338 7.42 13.57 25.46
N ALA A 339 8.40 12.73 25.80
CA ALA A 339 9.67 12.58 25.08
C ALA A 339 9.48 12.13 23.62
N GLN A 340 8.63 11.13 23.33
CA GLN A 340 8.36 10.68 21.96
C GLN A 340 7.69 11.75 21.09
N ARG A 341 6.85 12.60 21.69
CA ARG A 341 6.27 13.77 20.99
C ARG A 341 7.28 14.88 20.75
N ALA A 342 8.31 15.02 21.59
CA ALA A 342 9.39 15.98 21.39
C ALA A 342 10.35 15.58 20.24
N LEU A 343 10.39 14.30 19.88
CA LEU A 343 11.31 13.74 18.88
C LEU A 343 10.84 13.89 17.43
N GLN A 344 9.66 14.47 17.17
CA GLN A 344 9.08 14.59 15.82
C GLN A 344 9.11 13.25 15.06
N CYS A 345 8.69 12.18 15.73
CA CYS A 345 8.61 10.84 15.14
C CYS A 345 7.16 10.53 14.74
N LEU A 346 7.00 9.92 13.57
CA LEU A 346 5.76 9.32 13.10
C LEU A 346 5.72 7.84 13.46
N SER A 347 4.53 7.33 13.75
CA SER A 347 4.26 5.90 13.79
C SER A 347 3.56 5.52 12.49
N LEU A 348 4.21 4.76 11.60
CA LEU A 348 3.63 4.32 10.32
C LEU A 348 3.26 2.83 10.37
N PRO A 349 2.18 2.37 9.71
CA PRO A 349 2.03 0.94 9.45
C PRO A 349 3.27 0.39 8.75
N VAL A 350 3.73 -0.81 9.12
CA VAL A 350 4.91 -1.44 8.49
C VAL A 350 4.74 -1.52 6.98
N GLN A 351 3.53 -1.83 6.50
CA GLN A 351 3.25 -1.89 5.06
C GLN A 351 3.45 -0.53 4.38
N VAL A 352 3.11 0.59 5.01
CA VAL A 352 3.39 1.93 4.45
C VAL A 352 4.90 2.15 4.40
N PHE A 353 5.60 1.87 5.51
CA PHE A 353 7.05 2.05 5.60
C PHE A 353 7.79 1.25 4.52
N GLU A 354 7.44 -0.02 4.33
CA GLU A 354 8.02 -0.88 3.29
C GLU A 354 7.84 -0.27 1.90
N MET A 355 6.65 0.26 1.59
CA MET A 355 6.37 0.87 0.29
C MET A 355 7.26 2.10 0.03
N ILE A 356 7.35 3.04 0.98
CA ILE A 356 8.17 4.25 0.81
C ILE A 356 9.67 3.94 0.85
N HIS A 357 10.09 3.03 1.72
CA HIS A 357 11.47 2.58 1.87
C HIS A 357 11.97 1.88 0.60
N MET A 358 11.27 0.84 0.15
CA MET A 358 11.64 0.09 -1.05
C MET A 358 11.51 0.96 -2.31
N SER A 359 10.58 1.92 -2.34
CA SER A 359 10.48 2.86 -3.48
C SER A 359 11.69 3.77 -3.61
N THR A 360 12.39 4.03 -2.50
CA THR A 360 13.59 4.86 -2.45
C THR A 360 14.84 4.04 -2.78
N TYR A 361 15.03 2.89 -2.14
CA TYR A 361 16.28 2.13 -2.23
C TYR A 361 16.27 0.98 -3.24
N GLN A 362 15.11 0.38 -3.51
CA GLN A 362 14.99 -0.84 -4.33
C GLN A 362 13.78 -0.78 -5.29
N ARG A 363 13.61 0.36 -5.97
CA ARG A 363 12.41 0.66 -6.77
C ARG A 363 12.06 -0.43 -7.80
N GLU A 364 13.04 -0.96 -8.53
CA GLU A 364 12.82 -1.99 -9.55
C GLU A 364 12.27 -3.29 -8.95
N HIS A 365 12.80 -3.71 -7.80
CA HIS A 365 12.32 -4.88 -7.06
C HIS A 365 10.90 -4.65 -6.54
N LEU A 366 10.63 -3.46 -6.00
CA LEU A 366 9.29 -3.08 -5.54
C LEU A 366 8.24 -3.19 -6.65
N HIS A 367 8.50 -2.62 -7.84
CA HIS A 367 7.55 -2.70 -8.97
C HIS A 367 7.23 -4.16 -9.34
N ARG A 368 8.24 -5.02 -9.41
CA ARG A 368 8.05 -6.45 -9.72
C ARG A 368 7.27 -7.15 -8.61
N PHE A 369 7.61 -6.89 -7.36
CA PHE A 369 6.92 -7.43 -6.20
C PHE A 369 5.45 -7.01 -6.15
N CYS A 370 5.15 -5.71 -6.29
CA CYS A 370 3.79 -5.21 -6.26
C CYS A 370 2.93 -5.82 -7.37
N ARG A 371 3.46 -5.87 -8.60
CA ARG A 371 2.76 -6.48 -9.74
C ARG A 371 2.48 -7.97 -9.50
N ALA A 372 3.47 -8.73 -9.05
CA ALA A 372 3.32 -10.15 -8.73
C ALA A 372 2.34 -10.37 -7.57
N SER A 373 2.45 -9.58 -6.50
CA SER A 373 1.59 -9.66 -5.32
C SER A 373 0.12 -9.39 -5.67
N CYS A 374 -0.16 -8.36 -6.47
CA CYS A 374 -1.52 -8.05 -6.89
C CYS A 374 -2.12 -9.12 -7.83
N ALA A 375 -1.32 -9.69 -8.73
CA ALA A 375 -1.75 -10.81 -9.57
C ALA A 375 -2.04 -12.06 -8.72
N LEU A 376 -1.11 -12.46 -7.87
CA LEU A 376 -1.24 -13.63 -6.99
C LEU A 376 -2.42 -13.50 -6.03
N GLU A 377 -2.66 -12.32 -5.45
CA GLU A 377 -3.84 -12.09 -4.62
C GLU A 377 -5.13 -12.25 -5.41
N THR A 378 -5.19 -11.71 -6.63
CA THR A 378 -6.37 -11.84 -7.51
C THR A 378 -6.63 -13.30 -7.85
N ASP A 379 -5.59 -14.03 -8.25
CA ASP A 379 -5.66 -15.46 -8.57
C ASP A 379 -6.04 -16.31 -7.36
N ALA A 380 -5.50 -15.99 -6.18
CA ALA A 380 -5.86 -16.67 -4.93
C ALA A 380 -7.34 -16.48 -4.59
N HIS A 381 -7.88 -15.27 -4.76
CA HIS A 381 -9.31 -15.01 -4.56
C HIS A 381 -10.17 -15.77 -5.58
N LEU A 382 -9.77 -15.77 -6.86
CA LEU A 382 -10.47 -16.51 -7.92
C LEU A 382 -10.44 -18.02 -7.65
N ALA A 383 -9.30 -18.57 -7.21
CA ALA A 383 -9.16 -19.97 -6.86
C ALA A 383 -10.02 -20.35 -5.65
N GLN A 384 -10.03 -19.52 -4.59
CA GLN A 384 -10.91 -19.70 -3.44
C GLN A 384 -12.39 -19.63 -3.83
N GLN A 385 -12.75 -18.73 -4.75
CA GLN A 385 -14.11 -18.65 -5.27
C GLN A 385 -14.48 -19.93 -6.05
N ALA A 386 -13.63 -20.36 -6.98
CA ALA A 386 -13.85 -21.58 -7.75
C ALA A 386 -14.00 -22.80 -6.82
N GLN A 387 -13.20 -22.87 -5.76
CA GLN A 387 -13.34 -23.91 -4.74
C GLN A 387 -14.70 -23.84 -4.04
N ARG A 388 -15.18 -22.65 -3.64
CA ARG A 388 -16.51 -22.48 -3.02
C ARG A 388 -17.64 -22.83 -3.98
N GLU A 389 -17.56 -22.45 -5.24
CA GLU A 389 -18.56 -22.77 -6.25
C GLU A 389 -18.63 -24.26 -6.54
N VAL A 390 -17.47 -24.93 -6.67
CA VAL A 390 -17.40 -26.39 -6.81
C VAL A 390 -17.99 -27.03 -5.56
N SER A 391 -17.58 -26.64 -4.35
CA SER A 391 -18.17 -27.16 -3.11
C SER A 391 -19.69 -26.93 -3.04
N ALA A 392 -20.19 -25.76 -3.46
CA ALA A 392 -21.61 -25.45 -3.49
C ALA A 392 -22.38 -26.26 -4.55
N LEU A 393 -21.79 -26.50 -5.73
CA LEU A 393 -22.34 -27.36 -6.77
C LEU A 393 -22.37 -28.82 -6.33
N TRP A 394 -21.33 -29.27 -5.61
CA TRP A 394 -21.31 -30.60 -4.99
C TRP A 394 -22.40 -30.74 -3.93
N VAL A 395 -22.55 -29.76 -3.03
CA VAL A 395 -23.63 -29.75 -2.02
C VAL A 395 -25.00 -29.70 -2.69
N LYS A 396 -25.21 -28.83 -3.68
CA LYS A 396 -26.47 -28.76 -4.44
C LYS A 396 -26.75 -30.07 -5.19
N GLY A 397 -25.75 -30.68 -5.81
CA GLY A 397 -25.86 -31.98 -6.47
C GLY A 397 -26.18 -33.09 -5.46
N HIS A 398 -25.59 -33.06 -4.27
CA HIS A 398 -25.88 -34.01 -3.19
C HIS A 398 -27.30 -33.84 -2.64
N VAL A 399 -27.74 -32.59 -2.44
CA VAL A 399 -29.11 -32.27 -2.00
C VAL A 399 -30.12 -32.67 -3.08
N MET A 400 -29.87 -32.35 -4.35
CA MET A 400 -30.75 -32.69 -5.46
C MET A 400 -30.84 -34.20 -5.65
N PHE A 401 -29.72 -34.92 -5.61
CA PHE A 401 -29.71 -36.39 -5.61
C PHE A 401 -30.46 -36.98 -4.41
N THR A 402 -30.32 -36.39 -3.21
CA THR A 402 -31.05 -36.82 -2.02
C THR A 402 -32.56 -36.58 -2.15
N VAL A 403 -32.96 -35.45 -2.74
CA VAL A 403 -34.37 -35.11 -3.00
C VAL A 403 -34.97 -36.03 -4.08
N ASP A 404 -34.24 -36.31 -5.16
CA ASP A 404 -34.66 -37.22 -6.24
C ASP A 404 -34.84 -38.66 -5.72
N VAL A 405 -33.91 -39.14 -4.86
CA VAL A 405 -34.04 -40.43 -4.18
C VAL A 405 -35.28 -40.44 -3.29
N PHE A 406 -35.52 -39.38 -2.51
CA PHE A 406 -36.69 -39.28 -1.63
C PHE A 406 -38.02 -39.25 -2.40
N GLN A 407 -38.07 -38.54 -3.53
CA GLN A 407 -39.25 -38.51 -4.41
C GLN A 407 -39.50 -39.85 -5.11
N ALA A 408 -38.46 -40.59 -5.50
CA ALA A 408 -38.59 -41.94 -6.04
C ALA A 408 -39.21 -42.90 -4.99
N PHE A 409 -38.77 -42.82 -3.73
CA PHE A 409 -39.36 -43.60 -2.62
C PHE A 409 -40.82 -43.23 -2.35
N SER A 410 -41.19 -41.94 -2.33
CA SER A 410 -42.59 -41.53 -2.14
C SER A 410 -43.53 -41.91 -3.30
N SER A 411 -42.98 -42.08 -4.50
CA SER A 411 -43.73 -42.50 -5.69
C SER A 411 -44.04 -44.01 -5.70
N GLU A 412 -43.17 -44.84 -5.10
CA GLU A 412 -43.42 -46.27 -4.92
C GLU A 412 -44.50 -46.56 -3.86
N GLU A 413 -44.67 -45.71 -2.85
CA GLU A 413 -45.70 -45.87 -1.82
C GLU A 413 -47.14 -45.57 -2.31
N HIS A 414 -47.30 -44.91 -3.46
CA HIS A 414 -48.63 -44.56 -4.02
C HIS A 414 -49.20 -45.58 -5.02
N CYS A 415 -48.56 -46.74 -5.22
CA CYS A 415 -49.10 -47.84 -6.04
C CYS A 415 -49.60 -49.00 -5.15
N PRO A 416 -50.91 -49.10 -4.86
CA PRO A 416 -51.44 -50.21 -4.09
C PRO A 416 -51.55 -51.44 -5.00
N GLY A 417 -50.63 -52.40 -4.87
CA GLY A 417 -50.88 -53.74 -5.40
C GLY A 417 -49.74 -54.50 -6.05
N LYS A 418 -48.48 -54.40 -5.59
CA LYS A 418 -47.47 -55.44 -5.85
C LYS A 418 -46.59 -55.69 -4.61
N GLN A 419 -46.86 -56.80 -3.93
CA GLN A 419 -45.94 -57.43 -2.97
C GLN A 419 -44.83 -58.11 -3.78
N GLY A 420 -43.85 -57.33 -4.24
CA GLY A 420 -42.74 -57.79 -5.05
C GLY A 420 -41.44 -57.14 -4.57
N ASP A 421 -40.62 -57.97 -3.91
CA ASP A 421 -39.21 -57.83 -3.55
C ASP A 421 -38.72 -56.60 -2.75
N ARG A 422 -38.84 -56.69 -1.42
CA ARG A 422 -38.15 -55.81 -0.44
C ARG A 422 -36.60 -55.90 -0.48
N ARG A 423 -36.01 -56.71 -1.36
CA ARG A 423 -34.55 -56.86 -1.47
C ARG A 423 -33.90 -55.73 -2.27
N ASP A 424 -34.58 -55.17 -3.27
CA ASP A 424 -33.99 -54.14 -4.13
C ASP A 424 -33.81 -52.79 -3.40
N SER A 425 -34.75 -52.44 -2.51
CA SER A 425 -34.63 -51.25 -1.65
C SER A 425 -33.46 -51.36 -0.65
N ALA A 426 -33.11 -52.58 -0.21
CA ALA A 426 -31.99 -52.83 0.70
C ALA A 426 -30.61 -52.76 0.01
N VAL A 427 -30.54 -53.10 -1.29
CA VAL A 427 -29.33 -53.01 -2.12
C VAL A 427 -28.94 -51.55 -2.40
N LEU A 428 -29.92 -50.66 -2.56
CA LEU A 428 -29.71 -49.20 -2.68
C LEU A 428 -29.16 -48.59 -1.38
N VAL A 429 -29.65 -49.02 -0.20
CA VAL A 429 -29.15 -48.59 1.12
C VAL A 429 -27.72 -49.10 1.38
N GLN A 430 -27.38 -50.31 0.94
CA GLN A 430 -26.00 -50.81 1.03
C GLN A 430 -25.04 -50.05 0.10
N SER A 431 -25.48 -49.67 -1.10
CA SER A 431 -24.69 -48.83 -2.02
C SER A 431 -24.44 -47.43 -1.44
N TRP A 432 -25.40 -46.88 -0.69
CA TRP A 432 -25.28 -45.61 0.04
C TRP A 432 -24.17 -45.65 1.11
N ARG A 433 -24.04 -46.77 1.85
CA ARG A 433 -22.96 -46.97 2.83
C ARG A 433 -21.58 -47.15 2.21
N VAL A 434 -21.47 -47.78 1.05
CA VAL A 434 -20.17 -48.02 0.38
C VAL A 434 -19.56 -46.74 -0.20
N ILE A 435 -20.40 -45.79 -0.66
CA ILE A 435 -19.92 -44.49 -1.16
C ILE A 435 -19.47 -43.58 0.00
N TYR A 436 -20.13 -43.66 1.17
CA TYR A 436 -19.77 -42.87 2.35
C TYR A 436 -18.52 -43.41 3.07
N ALA A 437 -18.31 -44.72 3.10
CA ALA A 437 -17.18 -45.35 3.80
C ALA A 437 -15.83 -45.30 3.06
N ARG A 438 -15.79 -44.82 1.82
CA ARG A 438 -14.53 -44.65 1.04
C ARG A 438 -13.89 -43.26 1.20
N ARG A 439 -14.37 -42.45 2.14
CA ARG A 439 -13.99 -41.04 2.27
C ARG A 439 -13.81 -40.56 3.72
N GLU A 440 -13.32 -41.45 4.59
CA GLU A 440 -12.54 -41.05 5.77
C GLU A 440 -11.05 -41.28 5.50
#